data_AF-A0A523TEW8-F1
#
_entry.id   AF-A0A523TEW8-F1
#
_cell.length_a   1.000
_cell.length_b   1.000
_cell.length_c   1.000
_cell.angle_alpha   90.00
_cell.angle_beta   90.00
_cell.angle_gamma   90.00
#
_symmetry.space_group_name_H-M   'P 1'
#
loop_
_entity.id
_entity.type
_entity.pdbx_description
1 polymer ?
#
loop_
_entity_poly.entity_id
_entity_poly.type
_entity_poly.pdbx_seq_one_letter_code
_entity_poly.pdbx_strand_id
1 'polypeptide(L)' 'MEKRRILSAIFGIAQGIIGVLSGVLAVLLFLNILELQTVFNAPPELLPLYLLILGLFSIFSVISGFFLIREWRV' A
#
# COMPACT_ATOMS: atom_id res chain seq x y z
N MET A 1 11.50 4.51 -26.02
CA MET A 1 12.21 4.53 -24.73
C MET A 1 11.59 5.54 -23.76
N GLU A 2 11.43 6.81 -24.16
CA GLU A 2 10.95 7.89 -23.29
C GLU A 2 9.51 7.72 -22.74
N LYS A 3 8.56 7.30 -23.58
CA LYS A 3 7.17 7.00 -23.14
C LYS A 3 7.10 5.90 -22.08
N ARG A 4 7.94 4.86 -22.19
CA ARG A 4 8.00 3.76 -21.20
C ARG A 4 8.53 4.25 -19.85
N ARG A 5 9.51 5.16 -19.89
CA ARG A 5 10.08 5.84 -18.72
C ARG A 5 9.02 6.70 -17.99
N ILE A 6 8.26 7.52 -18.70
CA ILE A 6 7.18 8.33 -18.11
C ILE A 6 6.09 7.43 -17.49
N LEU A 7 5.70 6.37 -18.20
CA LEU A 7 4.70 5.42 -17.70
C LEU A 7 5.17 4.73 -16.42
N SER A 8 6.45 4.32 -16.37
CA SER A 8 7.06 3.72 -15.16
C SER A 8 7.01 4.68 -13.96
N ALA A 9 7.32 5.96 -14.17
CA ALA A 9 7.22 6.96 -13.10
C ALA A 9 5.79 7.12 -12.58
N ILE A 10 4.79 7.16 -13.47
CA ILE A 10 3.37 7.26 -13.08
C ILE A 10 2.95 6.05 -12.24
N PHE A 11 3.27 4.84 -12.71
CA PHE A 11 2.97 3.62 -11.95
C PHE A 11 3.70 3.59 -10.61
N GLY A 12 4.96 4.01 -10.57
CA GLY A 12 5.73 4.08 -9.33
C GLY A 12 5.14 5.05 -8.31
N ILE A 13 4.68 6.23 -8.75
CA ILE A 13 4.01 7.21 -7.88
C ILE A 13 2.67 6.64 -7.37
N ALA A 14 1.84 6.12 -8.27
CA ALA A 14 0.54 5.53 -7.91
C ALA A 14 0.71 4.39 -6.91
N GLN A 15 1.67 3.50 -7.16
CA GLN A 15 2.00 2.38 -6.29
C GLN A 15 2.49 2.86 -4.92
N GLY A 16 3.37 3.87 -4.89
CA GLY A 16 3.80 4.50 -3.63
C GLY A 16 2.64 5.04 -2.81
N ILE A 17 1.72 5.78 -3.45
CA ILE A 17 0.51 6.33 -2.79
C ILE A 17 -0.35 5.18 -2.24
N ILE A 18 -0.63 4.16 -3.05
CA ILE A 18 -1.43 2.99 -2.65
C ILE A 18 -0.76 2.25 -1.48
N GLY A 19 0.57 2.10 -1.50
CA GLY A 19 1.34 1.48 -0.44
C GLY A 19 1.23 2.24 0.88
N VAL A 20 1.36 3.57 0.85
CA VAL A 20 1.17 4.42 2.03
C VAL A 20 -0.27 4.32 2.55
N LEU A 21 -1.28 4.41 1.68
CA LEU A 21 -2.69 4.29 2.06
C LEU A 21 -3.01 2.92 2.68
N SER A 22 -2.41 1.85 2.17
CA SER A 22 -2.54 0.51 2.75
C SER A 22 -1.97 0.44 4.17
N GLY A 23 -0.82 1.07 4.42
CA GLY A 23 -0.22 1.16 5.76
C GLY A 23 -1.09 1.97 6.72
N VAL A 24 -1.63 3.11 6.26
CA VAL A 24 -2.60 3.91 7.03
C VAL A 24 -3.82 3.06 7.37
N LEU A 25 -4.39 2.36 6.40
CA LEU A 25 -5.54 1.48 6.61
C LEU A 25 -5.24 0.38 7.63
N ALA A 26 -4.05 -0.23 7.60
CA ALA A 26 -3.65 -1.22 8.58
C ALA A 26 -3.65 -0.65 10.01
N VAL A 27 -3.10 0.56 10.20
CA VAL A 27 -3.08 1.24 11.49
C VAL A 27 -4.50 1.57 11.96
N LEU A 28 -5.34 2.13 11.08
CA LEU A 28 -6.72 2.45 11.42
C LEU A 28 -7.53 1.20 11.79
N LEU A 29 -7.31 0.09 11.07
CA LEU A 29 -7.94 -1.20 11.35
C LEU A 29 -7.46 -1.80 12.67
N PHE A 30 -6.16 -1.73 12.96
CA PHE A 30 -5.57 -2.21 14.22
C PHE A 30 -6.11 -1.45 15.43
N LEU A 31 -6.19 -0.12 15.33
CA LEU A 31 -6.73 0.74 16.39
C LEU A 31 -8.27 0.77 16.41
N ASN A 32 -8.92 0.09 15.48
CA ASN A 32 -10.37 0.13 15.26
C ASN A 32 -10.95 1.56 15.18
N ILE A 33 -10.20 2.48 14.57
CA ILE A 33 -10.65 3.87 14.37
C ILE A 33 -11.86 3.85 13.42
N LEU A 34 -12.87 4.69 13.69
CA LEU A 34 -14.14 4.74 12.95
C LEU A 34 -14.91 3.40 12.93
N GLU A 35 -14.64 2.52 13.89
CA GLU A 35 -15.24 1.18 13.95
C GLU A 35 -14.98 0.37 12.67
N LEU A 36 -13.80 0.55 12.04
CA LEU A 36 -13.47 -0.10 10.77
C LEU A 36 -13.56 -1.62 10.80
N GLN A 37 -13.32 -2.26 11.95
CA GLN A 37 -13.51 -3.71 12.07
C GLN A 37 -14.99 -4.10 11.87
N THR A 38 -15.92 -3.28 12.38
CA THR A 38 -17.37 -3.46 12.18
C THR A 38 -17.76 -3.10 10.75
N VAL A 39 -17.28 -1.98 10.22
CA VAL A 39 -17.57 -1.51 8.85
C VAL A 39 -17.16 -2.54 7.80
N PHE A 40 -16.00 -3.16 7.97
CA PHE A 40 -15.52 -4.22 7.07
C PHE A 40 -16.02 -5.61 7.45
N ASN A 41 -16.82 -5.74 8.52
CA ASN A 41 -17.25 -7.03 9.07
C ASN A 41 -16.08 -8.00 9.24
N ALA A 42 -14.96 -7.50 9.76
CA ALA A 42 -13.71 -8.23 9.89
C ALA A 42 -13.79 -9.21 11.07
N PRO A 43 -13.66 -10.53 10.83
CA PRO A 43 -13.66 -11.51 11.91
C PRO A 43 -12.45 -11.29 12.82
N PRO A 44 -12.62 -11.27 14.16
CA PRO A 44 -11.50 -11.05 15.09
C PRO A 44 -10.38 -12.08 14.91
N GLU A 45 -10.70 -13.33 14.53
CA GLU A 45 -9.69 -14.37 14.33
C GLU A 45 -8.80 -14.11 13.10
N LEU A 46 -9.32 -13.37 12.10
CA LEU A 46 -8.60 -13.05 10.87
C LEU A 46 -7.93 -11.67 10.89
N LEU A 47 -8.21 -10.84 11.91
CA LEU A 47 -7.62 -9.52 12.04
C LEU A 47 -6.08 -9.53 11.94
N PRO A 48 -5.33 -10.43 12.61
CA PRO A 48 -3.88 -10.50 12.47
C PRO A 48 -3.43 -10.77 11.03
N LEU A 49 -4.18 -11.59 10.29
CA LEU A 49 -3.89 -11.91 8.90
C LEU A 49 -4.10 -10.70 7.99
N TYR A 50 -5.19 -9.95 8.18
CA TYR A 50 -5.43 -8.72 7.41
C TYR A 50 -4.35 -7.67 7.66
N LEU A 51 -3.92 -7.50 8.91
CA LEU A 51 -2.85 -6.58 9.27
C LEU A 51 -1.51 -7.00 8.66
N LEU A 52 -1.20 -8.30 8.66
CA LEU A 52 -0.01 -8.84 8.01
C LEU A 52 -0.04 -8.58 6.50
N ILE A 53 -1.15 -8.87 5.82
CA ILE A 53 -1.30 -8.66 4.38
C ILE A 53 -1.15 -7.19 4.04
N LEU A 54 -1.87 -6.29 4.73
CA LEU A 54 -1.78 -4.85 4.50
C LEU A 54 -0.38 -4.31 4.80
N GLY A 55 0.25 -4.77 5.88
CA GLY A 55 1.61 -4.38 6.24
C GLY A 55 2.64 -4.80 5.19
N LEU A 56 2.64 -6.07 4.78
CA LEU A 56 3.53 -6.58 3.74
C LEU A 56 3.28 -5.89 2.40
N PHE A 57 2.02 -5.75 2.01
CA PHE A 57 1.65 -5.06 0.78
C PHE A 57 2.10 -3.59 0.81
N SER A 58 1.90 -2.88 1.92
CA SER A 58 2.37 -1.50 2.09
C SER A 58 3.87 -1.38 1.86
N ILE A 59 4.67 -2.21 2.55
CA ILE A 59 6.14 -2.19 2.46
C ILE A 59 6.59 -2.50 1.02
N PHE A 60 6.13 -3.61 0.45
CA PHE A 60 6.54 -4.01 -0.91
C PHE A 60 6.08 -3.01 -1.97
N SER A 61 4.88 -2.46 -1.82
CA SER A 61 4.32 -1.47 -2.75
C SER A 61 5.16 -0.20 -2.74
N VAL A 62 5.50 0.35 -1.56
CA VAL A 62 6.35 1.56 -1.45
C VAL A 62 7.75 1.30 -2.01
N ILE A 63 8.38 0.18 -1.66
CA ILE A 63 9.73 -0.15 -2.13
C ILE A 63 9.75 -0.30 -3.66
N SER A 64 8.82 -1.06 -4.22
CA SER A 64 8.78 -1.26 -5.68
C SER A 64 8.37 0.03 -6.42
N GLY A 65 7.49 0.86 -5.85
CA GLY A 65 7.14 2.15 -6.41
C GLY A 65 8.34 3.10 -6.46
N PHE A 66 9.17 3.09 -5.41
CA PHE A 66 10.43 3.83 -5.38
C PHE A 66 11.41 3.38 -6.48
N PHE A 67 11.55 2.07 -6.72
CA PHE A 67 12.40 1.55 -7.79
C PHE A 67 11.91 1.98 -9.18
N LEU A 68 10.60 1.95 -9.44
CA LEU A 68 10.02 2.39 -10.71
C LEU A 68 10.26 3.88 -10.99
N ILE A 69 10.15 4.73 -9.96
CA ILE A 69 10.45 6.16 -10.07
C ILE A 69 11.96 6.37 -10.33
N ARG A 70 12.82 5.55 -9.72
CA ARG A 70 14.28 5.67 -9.89
C ARG A 70 14.73 5.27 -11.29
N GLU A 71 14.12 4.25 -11.89
CA GLU A 71 14.41 3.80 -13.26
C GLU A 71 14.07 4.88 -14.31
N TRP A 72 13.18 5.82 -13.99
CA TRP A 72 12.96 7.01 -14.82
C TRP A 72 14.14 8.01 -14.78
N ARG A 73 14.85 8.11 -13.64
CA ARG A 73 15.90 9.12 -13.41
C ARG A 73 17.27 8.70 -13.97
N VAL A 74 17.50 7.41 -14.24
CA VAL A 74 18.72 6.83 -14.81
C VAL A 74 18.48 6.49 -16.28
#